data_AF-E6VP17-F1
#
_entry.id   AF-E6VP17-F1
#
_cell.length_a   1.000
_cell.length_b   1.000
_cell.length_c   1.000
_cell.angle_alpha   90.00
_cell.angle_beta   90.00
_cell.angle_gamma   90.00
#
_symmetry.space_group_name_H-M   'P 1'
#
loop_
_entity.id
_entity.type
_entity.pdbx_description
1 polymer ?
#
loop_
_entity_poly.entity_id
_entity_poly.type
_entity_poly.pdbx_seq_one_letter_code
_entity_poly.pdbx_strand_id
1 'polypeptide(L)'
;MQHHDGETEPIVTLAHLDGLDLRQAADGWHGIWQVDGVVHQFWLPHAIPDAAAFYGTFLPMDAFYDLRSHAARRFWRSLKGHPPGRDFRALPAQLRQWHILSLRALDARLRGESYRAIAEVLLGFSGTKEDFEVDPRKNKARRLVAHGIKMMRGGYRLLLHYPIKAAGK
;
A
#
# COMPACT_ATOMS: atom_id res chain seq x y z
N MET A 1 22.35 -3.26 -44.84
CA MET A 1 21.68 -3.60 -43.58
C MET A 1 20.23 -3.15 -43.73
N GLN A 2 19.33 -4.09 -44.01
CA GLN A 2 17.91 -3.78 -44.19
C GLN A 2 17.30 -3.50 -42.82
N HIS A 3 16.68 -2.34 -42.67
CA HIS A 3 15.87 -1.98 -41.52
C HIS A 3 14.61 -2.85 -41.55
N HIS A 4 14.52 -3.79 -40.63
CA HIS A 4 13.31 -4.59 -40.43
C HIS A 4 12.34 -3.79 -39.55
N ASP A 5 11.19 -3.48 -40.15
CA ASP A 5 9.89 -3.16 -39.57
C ASP A 5 9.83 -2.33 -38.29
N GLY A 6 9.37 -1.09 -38.45
CA GLY A 6 8.84 -0.29 -37.36
C GLY A 6 7.61 -0.97 -36.76
N GLU A 7 7.80 -1.74 -35.70
CA GLU A 7 6.74 -2.05 -34.76
C GLU A 7 6.22 -0.72 -34.21
N THR A 8 5.08 -0.28 -34.75
CA THR A 8 4.31 0.85 -34.23
C THR A 8 4.27 0.72 -32.72
N GLU A 9 4.78 1.71 -32.00
CA GLU A 9 4.69 1.75 -30.54
C GLU A 9 3.23 1.40 -30.14
N PRO A 10 2.99 0.66 -29.06
CA PRO A 10 1.65 0.20 -28.77
C PRO A 10 0.77 1.37 -28.32
N ILE A 11 -0.22 1.69 -29.15
CA ILE A 11 -1.34 2.55 -28.79
C ILE A 11 -2.24 1.74 -27.84
N VAL A 12 -2.55 2.30 -26.68
CA VAL A 12 -3.41 1.64 -25.68
C VAL A 12 -4.64 2.52 -25.46
N THR A 13 -5.80 1.90 -25.23
CA THR A 13 -6.99 2.59 -24.70
C THR A 13 -7.17 2.15 -23.25
N LEU A 14 -6.71 2.98 -22.30
CA LEU A 14 -6.69 2.59 -20.89
C LEU A 14 -8.10 2.33 -20.34
N ALA A 15 -9.11 3.07 -20.79
CA ALA A 15 -10.51 2.88 -20.36
C ALA A 15 -11.07 1.48 -20.65
N HIS A 16 -10.47 0.74 -21.58
CA HIS A 16 -10.93 -0.60 -21.99
C HIS A 16 -10.18 -1.74 -21.31
N LEU A 17 -9.33 -1.43 -20.32
CA LEU A 17 -8.69 -2.47 -19.53
C LEU A 17 -9.74 -3.17 -18.65
N ASP A 18 -9.89 -4.48 -18.84
CA ASP A 18 -10.74 -5.30 -17.97
C ASP A 18 -10.30 -5.17 -16.50
N GLY A 19 -11.28 -4.96 -15.61
CA GLY A 19 -11.02 -4.79 -14.17
C GLY A 19 -10.46 -3.43 -13.77
N LEU A 20 -10.54 -2.42 -14.65
CA LEU A 20 -10.22 -1.03 -14.32
C LEU A 20 -11.39 -0.33 -13.60
N ASP A 21 -11.11 0.25 -12.44
CA ASP A 21 -11.94 1.27 -11.79
C ASP A 21 -11.32 2.64 -12.09
N LEU A 22 -12.04 3.48 -12.82
CA LEU A 22 -11.59 4.78 -13.28
C LEU A 22 -12.44 5.89 -12.66
N ARG A 23 -11.78 6.87 -12.06
CA ARG A 23 -12.44 7.95 -11.30
C ARG A 23 -11.90 9.31 -11.70
N GLN A 24 -12.80 10.26 -11.92
CA GLN A 24 -12.44 11.65 -12.16
C GLN A 24 -12.34 12.42 -10.85
N ALA A 25 -11.32 13.26 -10.72
CA ALA A 25 -11.13 14.20 -9.63
C ALA A 25 -10.69 15.58 -10.18
N ALA A 26 -10.56 16.57 -9.29
CA ALA A 26 -10.18 17.93 -9.66
C ALA A 26 -8.78 18.03 -10.30
N ASP A 27 -7.91 17.06 -10.02
CA ASP A 27 -6.53 16.99 -10.53
C ASP A 27 -6.37 16.02 -11.72
N GLY A 28 -7.46 15.48 -12.27
CA GLY A 28 -7.44 14.60 -13.44
C GLY A 28 -8.10 13.25 -13.20
N TRP A 29 -7.71 12.26 -14.00
CA TRP A 29 -8.27 10.91 -13.93
C TRP A 29 -7.36 9.96 -13.14
N HIS A 30 -7.94 9.17 -12.25
CA HIS A 30 -7.25 8.18 -11.43
C HIS A 30 -7.78 6.80 -11.77
N GLY A 31 -6.86 5.89 -12.14
CA GLY A 31 -7.18 4.50 -12.47
C GLY A 31 -6.65 3.54 -11.42
N ILE A 32 -7.50 2.59 -10.99
CA ILE A 32 -7.15 1.44 -10.19
C ILE A 32 -7.43 0.20 -11.03
N TRP A 33 -6.38 -0.39 -11.61
CA TRP A 33 -6.48 -1.55 -12.46
C TRP A 33 -6.06 -2.81 -11.72
N GLN A 34 -6.93 -3.82 -11.65
CA GLN A 34 -6.60 -5.11 -11.05
C GLN A 34 -6.47 -6.19 -12.12
N VAL A 35 -5.30 -6.82 -12.18
CA VAL A 35 -5.00 -7.91 -13.12
C VAL A 35 -4.06 -8.89 -12.44
N ASP A 36 -4.30 -10.20 -12.61
CA ASP A 36 -3.50 -11.29 -12.03
C ASP A 36 -3.24 -11.13 -10.52
N GLY A 37 -4.23 -10.63 -9.77
CA GLY A 37 -4.14 -10.40 -8.33
C GLY A 37 -3.24 -9.23 -7.91
N VAL A 38 -2.79 -8.40 -8.86
CA VAL A 38 -1.98 -7.20 -8.61
C VAL A 38 -2.80 -5.96 -8.89
N VAL A 39 -2.75 -5.01 -7.96
CA VAL A 39 -3.36 -3.69 -8.12
C VAL A 39 -2.33 -2.71 -8.67
N HIS A 40 -2.65 -2.10 -9.80
CA HIS A 40 -1.91 -0.99 -10.39
C HIS A 40 -2.70 0.31 -10.20
N GLN A 41 -2.00 1.38 -9.83
CA GLN A 41 -2.60 2.70 -9.68
C GLN A 41 -1.87 3.68 -10.59
N PHE A 42 -2.62 4.49 -11.34
CA PHE A 42 -2.07 5.51 -12.22
C PHE A 42 -2.93 6.77 -12.19
N TRP A 43 -2.30 7.89 -12.51
CA TRP A 43 -2.91 9.20 -12.57
C TRP A 43 -2.63 9.83 -13.93
N LEU A 44 -3.67 10.36 -14.55
CA LEU A 44 -3.67 11.00 -15.86
C LEU A 44 -4.09 12.47 -15.67
N PRO A 45 -3.13 13.40 -15.48
CA PRO A 45 -3.44 14.80 -15.20
C PRO A 45 -4.12 15.53 -16.36
N HIS A 46 -3.78 15.15 -17.59
CA HIS A 46 -4.19 15.89 -18.79
C HIS A 46 -4.81 15.00 -19.89
N ALA A 47 -4.99 13.70 -19.63
CA ALA A 47 -5.42 12.75 -20.65
C ALA A 47 -6.87 12.29 -20.45
N ILE A 48 -7.57 12.05 -21.57
CA ILE A 48 -8.89 11.42 -21.60
C ILE A 48 -8.66 9.91 -21.72
N PRO A 49 -9.08 9.09 -20.73
CA PRO A 49 -8.72 7.67 -20.67
C PRO A 49 -9.24 6.80 -21.83
N ASP A 50 -10.29 7.27 -22.51
CA ASP A 50 -10.96 6.57 -23.61
C ASP A 50 -10.28 6.78 -24.98
N ALA A 51 -9.28 7.67 -25.05
CA ALA A 51 -8.51 7.84 -26.27
C ALA A 51 -7.47 6.72 -26.43
N ALA A 52 -7.47 6.11 -27.62
CA ALA A 52 -6.36 5.29 -28.08
C ALA A 52 -5.13 6.20 -28.26
N ALA A 53 -4.17 6.12 -27.35
CA ALA A 53 -3.05 7.05 -27.30
C ALA A 53 -1.73 6.41 -26.87
N PHE A 54 -0.65 7.15 -27.13
CA PHE A 54 0.66 6.91 -26.54
C PHE A 54 0.71 7.49 -25.13
N TYR A 55 1.07 6.64 -24.17
CA TYR A 55 1.23 7.05 -22.77
C TYR A 55 2.70 6.98 -22.36
N GLY A 56 3.21 8.10 -21.84
CA GLY A 56 4.50 8.17 -21.17
C GLY A 56 4.35 8.08 -19.66
N THR A 57 5.41 7.66 -18.97
CA THR A 57 5.49 7.75 -17.49
C THR A 57 6.37 8.94 -17.08
N PHE A 58 5.89 9.74 -16.14
CA PHE A 58 6.66 10.83 -15.54
C PHE A 58 7.23 10.38 -14.20
N LEU A 59 8.55 10.35 -14.06
CA LEU A 59 9.26 9.88 -12.88
C LEU A 59 10.13 11.01 -12.28
N PRO A 60 9.59 11.80 -11.34
CA PRO A 60 10.38 12.81 -10.64
C PRO A 60 11.57 12.19 -9.91
N MET A 61 12.75 12.81 -10.00
CA MET A 61 13.95 12.45 -9.22
C MET A 61 13.81 12.93 -7.77
N ASP A 62 12.86 12.36 -7.02
CA ASP A 62 12.64 12.63 -5.59
C ASP A 62 12.84 11.34 -4.76
N ALA A 63 12.58 11.43 -3.45
CA ALA A 63 12.73 10.32 -2.51
C ALA A 63 11.92 9.05 -2.86
N PHE A 64 10.92 9.15 -3.74
CA PHE A 64 10.04 8.05 -4.20
C PHE A 64 10.35 7.59 -5.63
N TYR A 65 11.45 8.04 -6.25
CA TYR A 65 11.83 7.67 -7.61
C TYR A 65 11.85 6.15 -7.83
N ASP A 66 12.51 5.40 -6.95
CA ASP A 66 12.61 3.94 -7.07
C ASP A 66 11.23 3.26 -6.94
N LEU A 67 10.38 3.73 -6.02
CA LEU A 67 9.03 3.23 -5.83
C LEU A 67 8.19 3.41 -7.09
N ARG A 68 8.24 4.61 -7.69
CA ARG A 68 7.50 4.90 -8.94
C ARG A 68 8.08 4.15 -10.13
N SER A 69 9.41 3.99 -10.20
CA SER A 69 10.09 3.24 -11.26
C SER A 69 9.70 1.75 -11.23
N HIS A 70 9.67 1.13 -10.05
CA HIS A 70 9.20 -0.24 -9.89
C HIS A 70 7.70 -0.37 -10.24
N ALA A 71 6.85 0.56 -9.79
CA ALA A 71 5.43 0.55 -10.12
C ALA A 71 5.19 0.67 -11.63
N ALA A 72 5.88 1.61 -12.30
CA ALA A 72 5.81 1.83 -13.74
C ALA A 72 6.26 0.58 -14.52
N ARG A 73 7.40 -0.03 -14.14
CA ARG A 73 7.89 -1.25 -14.79
C ARG A 73 6.92 -2.42 -14.65
N ARG A 74 6.33 -2.59 -13.46
CA ARG A 74 5.32 -3.64 -13.21
C ARG A 74 4.05 -3.40 -14.02
N PHE A 75 3.56 -2.17 -14.05
CA PHE A 75 2.39 -1.78 -14.85
C PHE A 75 2.61 -2.05 -16.34
N TRP A 76 3.75 -1.63 -16.90
CA TRP A 76 4.10 -1.91 -18.29
C TRP A 76 4.13 -3.41 -18.61
N ARG A 77 4.71 -4.23 -17.72
CA ARG A 77 4.72 -5.69 -17.91
C ARG A 77 3.31 -6.27 -17.96
N SER A 78 2.44 -5.87 -17.03
CA SER A 78 1.04 -6.33 -17.01
C SER A 78 0.28 -5.88 -18.26
N LEU A 79 0.47 -4.64 -18.73
CA LEU A 79 -0.12 -4.16 -19.98
C LEU A 79 0.29 -5.00 -21.21
N LYS A 80 1.52 -5.54 -21.21
CA LYS A 80 2.02 -6.44 -22.27
C LYS A 80 1.63 -7.90 -22.05
N GLY A 81 0.78 -8.22 -21.07
CA GLY A 81 0.37 -9.59 -20.74
C GLY A 81 1.48 -10.42 -20.09
N HIS A 82 2.53 -9.79 -19.57
CA HIS A 82 3.61 -10.46 -18.87
C HIS A 82 3.38 -10.45 -17.35
N PRO A 83 3.88 -11.46 -16.61
CA PRO A 83 3.83 -11.44 -15.15
C PRO A 83 4.46 -10.15 -14.61
N PRO A 84 3.84 -9.45 -13.65
CA PRO A 84 4.33 -8.16 -13.15
C PRO A 84 5.68 -8.27 -12.44
N GLY A 85 6.05 -9.47 -11.98
CA GLY A 85 7.30 -9.76 -11.26
C GLY A 85 7.12 -9.73 -9.74
N ARG A 86 8.23 -9.69 -8.99
CA ARG A 86 8.22 -9.72 -7.53
C ARG A 86 7.67 -8.43 -6.93
N ASP A 87 6.78 -8.56 -5.94
CA ASP A 87 6.31 -7.41 -5.16
C ASP A 87 7.47 -6.81 -4.37
N PHE A 88 7.72 -5.52 -4.60
CA PHE A 88 8.80 -4.76 -4.00
C PHE A 88 8.36 -4.04 -2.70
N ARG A 89 7.05 -4.04 -2.41
CA ARG A 89 6.44 -3.44 -1.22
C ARG A 89 6.01 -4.48 -0.20
N ALA A 90 6.40 -5.74 -0.39
CA ALA A 90 6.03 -6.84 0.48
C ALA A 90 6.51 -6.59 1.92
N LEU A 91 5.57 -6.30 2.83
CA LEU A 91 5.85 -6.16 4.26
C LEU A 91 6.28 -7.50 4.85
N PRO A 92 7.38 -7.54 5.64
CA PRO A 92 7.74 -8.71 6.42
C PRO A 92 6.55 -9.19 7.29
N ALA A 93 6.37 -10.51 7.38
CA ALA A 93 5.22 -11.11 8.07
C ALA A 93 5.07 -10.61 9.52
N GLN A 94 6.19 -10.47 10.24
CA GLN A 94 6.19 -9.96 11.61
C GLN A 94 5.73 -8.49 11.70
N LEU A 95 6.14 -7.64 10.74
CA LEU A 95 5.73 -6.24 10.70
C LEU A 95 4.24 -6.12 10.31
N ARG A 96 3.79 -6.93 9.36
CA ARG A 96 2.36 -7.04 9.02
C ARG A 96 1.53 -7.44 10.24
N GLN A 97 1.95 -8.47 10.97
CA GLN A 97 1.29 -8.92 12.19
C GLN A 97 1.27 -7.83 13.27
N TRP A 98 2.37 -7.08 13.42
CA TRP A 98 2.42 -5.94 14.34
C TRP A 98 1.35 -4.89 14.02
N HIS A 99 1.19 -4.52 12.74
CA HIS A 99 0.16 -3.57 12.31
C HIS A 99 -1.26 -4.10 12.57
N ILE A 100 -1.53 -5.38 12.25
CA ILE A 100 -2.84 -6.02 12.49
C ILE A 100 -3.18 -6.01 13.98
N LEU A 101 -2.26 -6.42 14.84
CA LEU A 101 -2.48 -6.43 16.29
C LEU A 101 -2.66 -5.02 16.85
N SER A 102 -1.96 -4.03 16.30
CA SER A 102 -2.09 -2.63 16.73
C SER A 102 -3.44 -2.04 16.35
N LEU A 103 -3.96 -2.39 15.17
CA LEU A 103 -5.32 -2.00 14.76
C LEU A 103 -6.38 -2.63 15.67
N ARG A 104 -6.29 -3.94 15.94
CA ARG A 104 -7.20 -4.62 16.88
C ARG A 104 -7.11 -4.05 18.31
N ALA A 105 -5.92 -3.71 18.78
CA ALA A 105 -5.73 -3.09 20.08
C ALA A 105 -6.32 -1.67 20.14
N LEU A 106 -6.19 -0.89 19.06
CA LEU A 106 -6.85 0.41 18.92
C LEU A 106 -8.37 0.26 18.99
N ASP A 107 -8.93 -0.68 18.23
CA ASP A 107 -10.37 -0.95 18.20
C ASP A 107 -10.94 -1.31 19.58
N ALA A 108 -10.20 -2.11 20.35
CA ALA A 108 -10.56 -2.44 21.73
C ALA A 108 -10.50 -1.19 22.63
N ARG A 109 -9.44 -0.38 22.51
CA ARG A 109 -9.31 0.85 23.32
C ARG A 109 -10.37 1.89 23.01
N LEU A 110 -10.77 2.04 21.75
CA LEU A 110 -11.86 2.94 21.36
C LEU A 110 -13.21 2.50 21.93
N ARG A 111 -13.37 1.21 22.25
CA ARG A 111 -14.53 0.66 22.97
C ARG A 111 -14.39 0.70 24.50
N GLY A 112 -13.32 1.28 25.03
CA GLY A 112 -13.08 1.41 26.47
C GLY A 112 -12.36 0.22 27.13
N GLU A 113 -12.01 -0.82 26.38
CA GLU A 113 -11.43 -2.06 26.94
C GLU A 113 -10.08 -1.85 27.62
N SER A 114 -9.86 -2.48 28.76
CA SER A 114 -8.61 -2.33 29.51
C SER A 114 -7.38 -2.94 28.78
N TYR A 115 -6.17 -2.47 29.11
CA TYR A 115 -4.94 -3.09 28.60
C TYR A 115 -4.82 -4.57 28.97
N ARG A 116 -5.42 -4.99 30.11
CA ARG A 116 -5.46 -6.38 30.54
C ARG A 116 -6.32 -7.22 29.59
N ALA A 117 -7.54 -6.77 29.31
CA ALA A 117 -8.44 -7.43 28.36
C ALA A 117 -7.80 -7.56 26.97
N ILE A 118 -7.09 -6.52 26.51
CA ILE A 118 -6.32 -6.56 25.26
C ILE A 118 -5.22 -7.63 25.33
N ALA A 119 -4.49 -7.71 26.44
CA ALA A 119 -3.44 -8.71 26.61
C ALA A 119 -4.01 -10.13 26.69
N GLU A 120 -5.17 -10.33 27.31
CA GLU A 120 -5.85 -11.63 27.39
C GLU A 120 -6.20 -12.13 25.99
N VAL A 121 -6.90 -11.30 25.21
CA VAL A 121 -7.41 -11.70 23.89
C VAL A 121 -6.32 -11.72 22.81
N LEU A 122 -5.44 -10.70 22.76
CA LEU A 122 -4.48 -10.56 21.66
C LEU A 122 -3.10 -11.15 21.95
N LEU A 123 -2.74 -11.31 23.23
CA LEU A 123 -1.40 -11.73 23.65
C LEU A 123 -1.43 -13.00 24.52
N GLY A 124 -2.61 -13.60 24.72
CA GLY A 124 -2.79 -14.82 25.49
C GLY A 124 -2.45 -14.67 26.97
N PHE A 125 -2.62 -13.48 27.56
CA PHE A 125 -2.49 -13.31 29.00
C PHE A 125 -3.56 -14.10 29.76
N SER A 126 -3.15 -14.76 30.83
CA SER A 126 -4.03 -15.47 31.75
C SER A 126 -3.44 -15.33 33.15
N GLY A 127 -4.20 -14.78 34.08
CA GLY A 127 -3.73 -14.52 35.44
C GLY A 127 -4.61 -13.53 36.16
N THR A 128 -4.26 -13.26 37.41
CA THR A 128 -4.88 -12.26 38.25
C THR A 128 -4.50 -10.84 37.81
N LYS A 129 -5.07 -9.84 38.47
CA LYS A 129 -4.69 -8.44 38.25
C LYS A 129 -3.23 -8.21 38.67
N GLU A 130 -2.82 -8.83 39.76
CA GLU A 130 -1.48 -8.74 40.34
C GLU A 130 -0.45 -9.36 39.39
N ASP A 131 -0.76 -10.51 38.79
CA ASP A 131 0.08 -11.12 37.75
C ASP A 131 0.28 -10.18 36.56
N PHE A 132 -0.80 -9.48 36.15
CA PHE A 132 -0.73 -8.55 35.03
C PHE A 132 0.15 -7.34 35.31
N GLU A 133 0.28 -6.91 36.57
CA GLU A 133 1.03 -5.70 36.90
C GLU A 133 2.51 -5.81 36.55
N VAL A 134 3.08 -7.01 36.68
CA VAL A 134 4.49 -7.33 36.39
C VAL A 134 4.71 -8.05 35.05
N ASP A 135 3.63 -8.48 34.37
CA ASP A 135 3.73 -9.24 33.12
C ASP A 135 4.20 -8.37 31.92
N PRO A 136 5.17 -8.82 31.11
CA PRO A 136 5.65 -8.07 29.94
C PRO A 136 4.57 -7.80 28.87
N ARG A 137 3.50 -8.60 28.83
CA ARG A 137 2.34 -8.41 27.92
C ARG A 137 1.61 -7.12 28.22
N LYS A 138 1.65 -6.59 29.45
CA LYS A 138 1.16 -5.26 29.79
C LYS A 138 1.81 -4.17 28.94
N ASN A 139 3.13 -4.17 28.88
CA ASN A 139 3.89 -3.21 28.09
C ASN A 139 3.72 -3.45 26.59
N LYS A 140 3.63 -4.71 26.15
CA LYS A 140 3.33 -5.03 24.75
C LYS A 140 1.95 -4.52 24.33
N ALA A 141 0.91 -4.70 25.15
CA ALA A 141 -0.43 -4.16 24.91
C ALA A 141 -0.42 -2.63 24.82
N ARG A 142 0.28 -1.94 25.73
CA ARG A 142 0.48 -0.48 25.67
C ARG A 142 1.13 -0.03 24.37
N ARG A 143 2.18 -0.72 23.93
CA ARG A 143 2.85 -0.39 22.65
C ARG A 143 1.95 -0.61 21.44
N LEU A 144 1.16 -1.69 21.42
CA LEU A 144 0.20 -1.94 20.34
C LEU A 144 -0.83 -0.82 20.24
N VAL A 145 -1.38 -0.40 21.38
CA VAL A 145 -2.33 0.72 21.45
C VAL A 145 -1.69 2.03 21.00
N ALA A 146 -0.52 2.37 21.55
CA ALA A 146 0.18 3.61 21.19
C ALA A 146 0.51 3.65 19.69
N HIS A 147 0.95 2.52 19.13
CA HIS A 147 1.18 2.39 17.69
C HIS A 147 -0.11 2.53 16.90
N GLY A 148 -1.19 1.87 17.30
CA GLY A 148 -2.51 1.99 16.66
C GLY A 148 -3.01 3.44 16.61
N ILE A 149 -2.92 4.16 17.74
CA ILE A 149 -3.27 5.60 17.81
C ILE A 149 -2.40 6.43 16.86
N LYS A 150 -1.08 6.19 16.83
CA LYS A 150 -0.17 6.87 15.91
C LYS A 150 -0.56 6.60 14.45
N MET A 151 -0.89 5.36 14.11
CA MET A 151 -1.31 5.00 12.77
C MET A 151 -2.61 5.71 12.39
N MET A 152 -3.61 5.72 13.26
CA MET A 152 -4.89 6.42 13.05
C MET A 152 -4.70 7.93 12.86
N ARG A 153 -3.79 8.56 13.62
CA ARG A 153 -3.47 10.00 13.54
C ARG A 153 -2.52 10.34 12.37
N GLY A 154 -2.72 9.71 11.21
CA GLY A 154 -1.98 10.00 9.98
C GLY A 154 -0.71 9.15 9.76
N GLY A 155 -0.26 8.39 10.76
CA GLY A 155 0.90 7.49 10.61
C GLY A 155 0.72 6.42 9.54
N TYR A 156 -0.53 6.07 9.20
CA TYR A 156 -0.85 5.12 8.12
C TYR A 156 -0.28 5.53 6.75
N ARG A 157 -0.07 6.83 6.51
CA ARG A 157 0.48 7.32 5.23
C ARG A 157 1.89 6.77 4.95
N LEU A 158 2.65 6.41 5.99
CA LEU A 158 3.96 5.77 5.82
C LEU A 158 3.87 4.39 5.15
N LEU A 159 2.74 3.68 5.29
CA LEU A 159 2.51 2.40 4.61
C LEU A 159 2.38 2.58 3.08
N LEU A 160 1.91 3.75 2.64
CA LEU A 160 1.81 4.08 1.21
C LEU A 160 3.18 4.22 0.56
N HIS A 161 4.22 4.48 1.35
CA HIS A 161 5.57 4.71 0.87
C HIS A 161 6.55 3.57 1.21
N TYR A 162 6.11 2.54 1.94
CA TYR A 162 6.96 1.40 2.28
C TYR A 162 7.60 0.77 1.03
N PRO A 163 8.91 0.44 1.05
CA PRO A 163 9.83 0.46 2.20
C PRO A 163 10.56 1.80 2.46
N ILE A 164 10.25 2.85 1.70
CA ILE A 164 10.93 4.13 1.78
C ILE A 164 10.55 4.82 3.09
N LYS A 165 11.57 5.16 3.88
CA LYS A 165 11.43 6.08 5.01
C LYS A 165 11.58 7.48 4.44
N ALA A 166 10.47 8.19 4.23
CA ALA A 166 10.55 9.62 3.94
C ALA A 166 11.34 10.28 5.09
N ALA A 167 12.38 11.04 4.77
CA ALA A 167 13.08 11.82 5.78
C ALA A 167 12.04 12.72 6.46
N GLY A 168 11.89 12.57 7.78
CA GLY A 168 11.01 13.45 8.54
C GLY A 168 11.48 14.89 8.35
N LYS A 169 10.54 15.78 8.05
CA LYS A 169 10.75 17.20 8.33
C LYS A 169 10.80 17.42 9.83
#